data_AF-A0AA44ZQG5-F1
#
_entry.id   AF-A0AA44ZQG5-F1
#
_cell.length_a   1.000
_cell.length_b   1.000
_cell.length_c   1.000
_cell.angle_alpha   90.00
_cell.angle_beta   90.00
_cell.angle_gamma   90.00
#
_symmetry.space_group_name_H-M   'P 1'
#
loop_
_entity.id
_entity.type
_entity.pdbx_description
1 polymer ?
#
loop_
_entity_poly.entity_id
_entity_poly.type
_entity_poly.pdbx_seq_one_letter_code
_entity_poly.pdbx_strand_id
1 'polypeptide(L)' 'MSAFVKTSRCHSGGCVAVAADDGVVRVRSTLVADGPVASFTKAEWDEFVAGVRRGEFDYDDVAALSSR' A
#
# COMPACT_ATOMS: atom_id res chain seq x y z
N MET A 1 -10.99 10.96 10.86
CA MET A 1 -10.32 10.25 9.75
C MET A 1 -9.15 11.08 9.28
N SER A 2 -7.95 10.52 9.35
CA SER A 2 -6.73 11.20 8.86
C SER A 2 -6.77 11.39 7.34
N ALA A 3 -6.10 12.44 6.87
CA ALA A 3 -5.93 12.67 5.44
C ALA A 3 -4.94 11.65 4.84
N PHE A 4 -5.17 11.29 3.57
CA PHE A 4 -4.27 10.41 2.82
C PHE A 4 -2.99 11.13 2.42
N VAL A 5 -1.85 10.52 2.71
CA VAL A 5 -0.53 10.91 2.20
C VAL A 5 -0.23 10.11 0.95
N LYS A 6 0.01 10.80 -0.16
CA LYS A 6 0.34 10.21 -1.45
C LYS A 6 1.84 9.93 -1.54
N THR A 7 2.25 8.80 -2.12
CA THR A 7 3.67 8.59 -2.46
C THR A 7 4.21 9.72 -3.35
N SER A 8 5.47 10.09 -3.14
CA SER A 8 6.15 11.13 -3.93
C SER A 8 6.55 10.64 -5.33
N ARG A 9 6.66 9.32 -5.51
CA ARG A 9 6.97 8.67 -6.80
C ARG A 9 5.71 8.02 -7.35
N CYS A 10 5.22 8.57 -8.45
CA CYS A 10 4.06 8.07 -9.16
C CYS A 10 4.44 7.73 -10.59
N HIS A 11 3.70 6.80 -11.19
CA HIS A 11 3.83 6.48 -12.60
C HIS A 11 2.47 6.71 -13.28
N SER A 12 2.50 7.22 -14.51
CA SER A 12 1.32 7.35 -15.39
C SER A 12 0.04 7.96 -14.75
N GLY A 13 0.20 8.93 -13.84
CA GLY A 13 -0.92 9.66 -13.21
C GLY A 13 -1.59 8.95 -12.02
N GLY A 14 -1.20 7.71 -11.70
CA GLY A 14 -1.65 6.96 -10.54
C GLY A 14 -0.58 6.85 -9.44
N CYS A 15 -1.00 6.96 -8.20
CA CYS A 15 -0.14 6.80 -7.02
C CYS A 15 -0.85 5.90 -5.99
N VAL A 16 -0.08 5.30 -5.10
CA VAL A 16 -0.62 4.74 -3.85
C VAL A 16 -0.69 5.86 -2.81
N ALA A 17 -1.80 5.93 -2.08
CA ALA A 17 -1.95 6.84 -0.96
C ALA A 17 -2.36 6.09 0.31
N VAL A 18 -1.80 6.50 1.44
CA VAL A 18 -1.94 5.84 2.74
C VAL A 18 -2.45 6.83 3.78
N ALA A 19 -3.40 6.42 4.61
CA ALA A 19 -3.84 7.14 5.80
C ALA A 19 -3.75 6.22 7.02
N ALA A 20 -3.47 6.77 8.19
CA ALA A 20 -3.43 6.02 9.46
C ALA A 20 -4.10 6.81 10.59
N ASP A 21 -4.98 6.16 11.32
CA ASP A 21 -5.68 6.66 12.51
C ASP A 21 -6.26 5.48 13.29
N ASP A 22 -6.36 5.64 14.62
CA ASP A 22 -7.06 4.71 15.51
C ASP A 22 -6.67 3.23 15.35
N GLY A 23 -5.38 2.96 15.11
CA GLY A 23 -4.84 1.61 14.95
C GLY A 23 -5.17 0.94 13.61
N VAL A 24 -5.73 1.69 12.65
CA VAL A 24 -6.07 1.21 11.31
C VAL A 24 -5.23 1.96 10.28
N VAL A 25 -4.74 1.22 9.29
CA VAL A 25 -4.07 1.75 8.11
C VAL A 25 -4.95 1.53 6.90
N ARG A 26 -5.12 2.58 6.09
CA ARG A 26 -5.96 2.58 4.90
C ARG A 26 -5.13 2.88 3.68
N VAL A 27 -5.32 2.08 2.64
CA VAL A 27 -4.60 2.19 1.36
C VAL A 27 -5.59 2.34 0.23
N ARG A 28 -5.28 3.25 -0.71
CA ARG A 28 -6.04 3.40 -1.95
C ARG A 28 -5.14 3.79 -3.12
N SER A 29 -5.63 3.53 -4.33
CA SER A 29 -5.08 4.12 -5.55
C SER A 29 -5.64 5.53 -5.75
N THR A 30 -4.80 6.48 -6.14
CA THR A 30 -5.25 7.84 -6.51
C THR A 30 -5.75 7.93 -7.95
N LEU A 31 -5.62 6.86 -8.73
CA LEU A 31 -6.08 6.83 -10.12
C LEU A 31 -7.62 6.90 -10.21
N VAL A 32 -8.30 6.43 -9.16
CA VAL A 32 -9.76 6.42 -9.07
C VAL A 32 -10.15 7.22 -7.83
N ALA A 33 -10.72 8.42 -8.02
CA ALA A 33 -10.99 9.37 -6.93
C ALA A 33 -11.80 8.75 -5.78
N ASP A 34 -12.79 7.92 -6.12
CA ASP A 34 -13.68 7.20 -5.20
C ASP A 34 -13.49 5.68 -5.28
N GLY A 35 -12.27 5.25 -5.59
CA GLY A 35 -11.91 3.84 -5.62
C GLY A 35 -12.01 3.16 -4.24
N PRO A 36 -12.01 1.82 -4.20
CA PRO A 36 -12.06 1.08 -2.95
C PRO A 36 -10.87 1.41 -2.04
N VAL A 37 -11.14 1.43 -0.74
CA VAL A 37 -10.14 1.61 0.31
C VAL A 37 -9.92 0.29 1.03
N ALA A 38 -8.71 -0.25 0.95
CA ALA A 38 -8.31 -1.40 1.74
C ALA A 38 -7.94 -0.95 3.15
N SER A 39 -8.43 -1.64 4.18
CA SER A 39 -8.14 -1.34 5.59
C SER A 39 -7.41 -2.51 6.23
N PHE A 40 -6.39 -2.19 7.02
CA PHE A 40 -5.53 -3.14 7.71
C PHE A 40 -5.36 -2.70 9.15
N THR A 41 -5.15 -3.64 10.06
CA THR A 41 -4.73 -3.33 11.42
C THR A 41 -3.30 -2.79 11.43
N LYS A 42 -2.92 -2.07 12.49
CA LYS A 42 -1.54 -1.64 12.69
C LYS A 42 -0.54 -2.82 12.65
N ALA A 43 -0.91 -3.96 13.26
CA ALA A 43 -0.02 -5.12 13.33
C ALA A 43 0.22 -5.73 11.93
N GLU A 44 -0.84 -5.94 11.14
CA GLU A 44 -0.71 -6.41 9.76
C GLU A 44 0.13 -5.44 8.92
N TRP A 45 -0.05 -4.13 9.12
CA TRP A 45 0.71 -3.12 8.41
C TRP A 45 2.20 -3.12 8.76
N ASP A 46 2.55 -3.28 10.04
CA ASP A 46 3.94 -3.33 10.48
C ASP A 46 4.67 -4.54 9.87
N GLU A 47 4.03 -5.72 9.86
CA GLU A 47 4.57 -6.92 9.22
C GLU A 47 4.70 -6.76 7.70
N PHE A 48 3.68 -6.19 7.05
CA PHE A 48 3.74 -5.87 5.61
C PHE A 48 4.93 -4.96 5.28
N VAL A 49 5.13 -3.89 6.05
CA VAL A 49 6.26 -2.96 5.85
C VAL A 49 7.60 -3.66 6.11
N ALA A 50 7.68 -4.56 7.09
CA ALA A 50 8.89 -5.35 7.32
C ALA A 50 9.24 -6.22 6.11
N GLY A 51 8.25 -6.89 5.49
CA GLY A 51 8.44 -7.65 4.24
C GLY A 51 8.85 -6.77 3.06
N VAL A 52 8.23 -5.60 2.88
CA VAL A 52 8.62 -4.61 1.84
C VAL A 52 10.09 -4.21 2.01
N ARG A 53 10.54 -3.93 3.25
CA ARG A 53 11.94 -3.57 3.51
C ARG A 53 12.93 -4.70 3.27
N ARG A 54 12.47 -5.95 3.32
CA ARG A 54 13.26 -7.15 3.00
C ARG A 54 13.30 -7.44 1.49
N GLY A 55 12.55 -6.70 0.68
CA GLY A 55 12.43 -6.92 -0.77
C GLY A 55 11.41 -7.99 -1.16
N GLU A 56 10.63 -8.53 -0.22
CA GLU A 56 9.68 -9.63 -0.49
C GLU A 56 8.59 -9.27 -1.52
N PHE A 57 8.38 -7.97 -1.72
CA PHE A 57 7.36 -7.42 -2.62
C PHE A 57 7.95 -6.66 -3.82
N ASP A 58 9.24 -6.86 -4.14
CA ASP A 58 9.77 -6.38 -5.41
C ASP A 58 9.05 -7.09 -6.57
N TYR A 59 8.85 -6.38 -7.69
CA TYR A 59 7.95 -6.84 -8.76
C TYR A 59 8.33 -8.22 -9.30
N ASP A 60 9.63 -8.45 -9.53
CA ASP A 60 10.13 -9.70 -10.08
C ASP A 60 9.97 -10.87 -9.10
N ASP A 61 10.16 -10.62 -7.79
CA ASP A 61 9.97 -11.63 -6.75
C ASP A 61 8.50 -12.04 -6.62
N VAL A 62 7.58 -11.05 -6.60
CA VAL A 62 6.14 -11.32 -6.57
C VAL A 62 5.70 -12.05 -7.84
N ALA A 63 6.18 -11.63 -9.01
CA ALA A 63 5.86 -12.28 -10.28
C ALA A 63 6.31 -13.74 -10.30
N ALA A 64 7.52 -14.04 -9.81
CA ALA A 64 8.06 -15.39 -9.75
C ALA A 64 7.35 -16.30 -8.72
N LEU A 65 6.91 -15.75 -7.59
CA LEU A 65 6.16 -16.49 -6.58
C LEU A 65 4.72 -16.77 -7.01
N SER A 66 4.11 -15.84 -7.73
CA SER A 66 2.71 -15.94 -8.17
C SER A 66 2.51 -16.84 -9.40
N SER A 67 3.59 -17.25 -10.06
CA SER A 67 3.57 -18.17 -11.22
C SER A 67 3.80 -19.64 -10.85
N ARG A 68 3.93 -19.96 -9.57
CA ARG A 68 4.04 -21.33 -9.04
C ARG A 68 2.67 -21.88 -8.69
#